data_AF-A0A838L287-F1
#
_entry.id   AF-A0A838L287-F1
#
_cell.length_a   1.000
_cell.length_b   1.000
_cell.length_c   1.000
_cell.angle_alpha   90.00
_cell.angle_beta   90.00
_cell.angle_gamma   90.00
#
_symmetry.space_group_name_H-M   'P 1'
#
loop_
_entity.id
_entity.type
_entity.pdbx_description
1 polymer ?
#
loop_
_entity_poly.entity_id
_entity_poly.type
_entity_poly.pdbx_seq_one_letter_code
_entity_poly.pdbx_strand_id
1 'polypeptide(L)' 'MTERRRITPVILSGGSGTRLWPLSRTGRPKQLLSLTHAETMLQMTARRTAGDRFA' A
#
# COMPACT_ATOMS: atom_id res chain seq x y z
N MET A 1 -24.29 -8.62 -23.20
CA MET A 1 -23.74 -7.54 -22.34
C MET A 1 -23.32 -8.15 -21.01
N THR A 2 -22.05 -8.51 -20.86
CA THR A 2 -21.54 -9.01 -19.59
C THR A 2 -21.23 -7.82 -18.69
N GLU A 3 -22.00 -7.64 -17.63
CA GLU A 3 -21.78 -6.57 -16.66
C GLU A 3 -20.40 -6.77 -15.99
N ARG A 4 -19.48 -5.82 -16.21
CA ARG A 4 -18.17 -5.86 -15.54
C ARG A 4 -18.34 -5.38 -14.10
N ARG A 5 -18.51 -6.31 -13.17
CA ARG A 5 -18.48 -5.99 -11.73
C ARG A 5 -17.13 -5.35 -11.37
N ARG A 6 -17.19 -4.18 -10.74
CA ARG A 6 -16.01 -3.50 -10.17
C ARG A 6 -15.51 -4.25 -8.93
N ILE A 7 -14.21 -4.21 -8.72
CA ILE A 7 -13.52 -4.82 -7.57
C ILE A 7 -13.05 -3.69 -6.65
N THR A 8 -13.41 -3.74 -5.37
CA THR A 8 -12.90 -2.80 -4.36
C THR A 8 -11.64 -3.39 -3.71
N PRO A 9 -10.44 -2.86 -4.00
CA PRO A 9 -9.23 -3.32 -3.34
C PRO A 9 -9.20 -2.87 -1.88
N VAL A 10 -8.77 -3.76 -0.98
CA VAL A 10 -8.53 -3.43 0.43
C VAL A 10 -7.06 -3.67 0.74
N ILE A 11 -6.34 -2.60 1.09
CA ILE A 11 -4.92 -2.68 1.46
C ILE A 11 -4.82 -2.78 2.99
N LEU A 12 -4.37 -3.94 3.46
CA LEU A 12 -4.08 -4.15 4.88
C LEU A 12 -2.78 -3.44 5.27
N SER A 13 -2.90 -2.33 5.98
CA SER A 13 -1.77 -1.49 6.41
C SER A 13 -1.55 -1.54 7.93
N GLY A 14 -1.10 -2.69 8.43
CA GLY A 14 -0.86 -2.93 9.86
C GLY A 14 0.57 -3.39 10.20
N GLY A 15 0.82 -3.54 11.51
CA GLY A 15 2.10 -3.97 12.08
C GLY A 15 3.00 -2.81 12.52
N SER A 16 3.70 -3.00 13.65
CA SER A 16 4.52 -1.97 14.33
C SER A 16 5.81 -1.60 13.60
N GLY A 17 6.28 -2.42 12.66
CA GLY A 17 7.48 -2.16 11.88
C GLY A 17 8.79 -2.19 12.71
N THR A 18 8.81 -2.91 13.82
CA THR A 18 9.97 -2.99 14.74
C THR A 18 11.27 -3.47 14.08
N ARG A 19 11.18 -4.37 13.08
CA ARG A 19 12.34 -4.84 12.30
C ARG A 19 13.01 -3.74 11.44
N LEU A 20 12.32 -2.64 11.20
CA LEU A 20 12.82 -1.49 10.43
C LEU A 20 13.20 -0.32 11.33
N TRP A 21 13.32 -0.52 12.64
CA TRP A 21 13.88 0.50 13.52
C TRP A 21 15.34 0.79 13.11
N PRO A 22 15.80 2.06 13.10
CA PRO A 22 15.14 3.27 13.58
C PRO A 22 14.27 4.00 12.55
N LEU A 23 14.18 3.48 11.33
CA LEU A 23 13.48 4.12 10.21
C LEU A 23 11.96 4.17 10.45
N SER A 24 11.38 3.05 10.90
CA SER A 24 9.99 2.93 11.31
C SER A 24 9.84 3.26 12.81
N ARG A 25 8.91 4.15 13.14
CA ARG A 25 8.54 4.52 14.52
C ARG A 25 7.03 4.66 14.62
N THR A 26 6.49 4.79 15.83
CA THR A 26 5.04 5.01 16.06
C THR A 26 4.50 6.19 15.24
N GLY A 27 5.23 7.32 15.18
CA GLY A 27 4.86 8.49 14.38
C GLY A 27 5.26 8.42 12.90
N ARG A 28 5.95 7.35 12.47
CA ARG A 28 6.35 7.13 11.07
C ARG A 28 6.29 5.64 10.72
N PRO A 29 5.08 5.10 10.47
CA PRO A 29 4.86 3.68 10.20
C PRO A 29 5.58 3.21 8.94
N LYS A 30 5.98 1.92 8.93
CA LYS A 30 6.73 1.34 7.80
C LYS A 30 6.09 1.60 6.44
N GLN A 31 4.77 1.51 6.34
CA GLN A 31 4.03 1.59 5.07
C GLN A 31 4.19 2.96 4.39
N LEU A 32 4.52 3.99 5.16
CA LEU A 32 4.79 5.36 4.69
C LEU A 32 6.28 5.61 4.39
N LEU A 33 7.13 4.57 4.42
CA LEU A 33 8.55 4.68 4.08
C LEU A 33 8.77 4.38 2.59
N SER A 34 9.58 5.22 1.95
CA SER A 34 10.14 5.02 0.61
C SER A 34 11.46 4.26 0.69
N LEU A 35 11.40 2.92 0.83
CA LEU A 35 12.58 2.09 1.10
C LEU A 35 13.33 1.63 -0.16
N THR A 36 12.60 1.28 -1.22
CA THR A 36 13.19 0.69 -2.43
C THR A 36 12.93 1.52 -3.69
N HIS A 37 12.05 2.50 -3.60
CA HIS A 37 11.65 3.40 -4.69
C HIS A 37 11.41 4.80 -4.10
N ALA A 38 11.28 5.80 -4.98
CA ALA A 38 10.90 7.16 -4.57
C ALA A 38 9.56 7.20 -3.80
N GLU A 39 8.67 6.26 -4.12
CA GLU A 39 7.35 6.15 -3.52
C GLU A 39 7.34 5.32 -2.23
N THR A 40 6.38 5.63 -1.36
CA THR A 40 6.13 4.83 -0.17
C THR A 40 5.63 3.44 -0.52
N MET A 41 5.85 2.47 0.37
CA MET A 41 5.31 1.11 0.18
C MET A 41 3.79 1.10 0.01
N LEU A 42 3.06 1.99 0.69
CA LEU A 42 1.61 2.14 0.53
C LEU A 42 1.25 2.63 -0.88
N GLN A 43 1.92 3.67 -1.39
CA GLN A 43 1.71 4.17 -2.76
C GLN A 43 2.02 3.11 -3.81
N MET A 44 3.16 2.42 -3.68
CA MET A 44 3.51 1.32 -4.59
C MET A 44 2.45 0.20 -4.57
N THR A 45 1.86 -0.09 -3.41
CA THR A 45 0.82 -1.12 -3.28
C THR A 45 -0.49 -0.66 -3.93
N ALA A 46 -0.89 0.60 -3.73
CA ALA A 46 -2.08 1.18 -4.37
C ALA A 46 -1.94 1.26 -5.90
N ARG A 47 -0.75 1.54 -6.43
CA ARG A 47 -0.52 1.56 -7.88
C ARG A 47 -0.77 0.19 -8.55
N ARG A 48 -0.58 -0.91 -7.83
CA ARG A 48 -0.89 -2.26 -8.36
C ARG A 48 -2.38 -2.48 -8.60
N THR A 49 -3.25 -1.62 -8.05
CA THR A 49 -4.71 -1.71 -8.18
C THR A 49 -5.28 -0.69 -9.17
N ALA A 50 -4.48 -0.19 -10.12
CA ALA A 50 -4.89 0.81 -11.12
C ALA A 50 -5.50 0.21 -12.41
N GLY A 51 -5.85 -1.08 -12.43
CA GLY A 51 -6.46 -1.78 -13.57
C GLY A 51 -7.93 -1.39 -13.81
N ASP A 52 -8.40 -1.65 -15.03
CA ASP A 52 -9.74 -1.31 -15.56
C ASP A 52 -10.94 -1.89 -14.77
N ARG A 53 -10.68 -2.93 -13.96
CA ARG A 53 -11.69 -3.59 -13.14
C ARG A 53 -11.76 -3.10 -11.69
N PHE A 54 -10.78 -2.33 -11.23
CA PHE A 54 -10.76 -1.81 -9.87
C PHE A 54 -11.57 -0.52 -9.78
N ALA A 55 -12.30 -0.37 -8.67
CA ALA A 55 -13.08 0.83 -8.35
C ALA A 55 -12.18 1.96 -7.85
#